data_AF-A0AAV7N986-F1
#
_entry.id   AF-A0AAV7N986-F1
#
_cell.length_a   1.000
_cell.length_b   1.000
_cell.length_c   1.000
_cell.angle_alpha   90.00
_cell.angle_beta   90.00
_cell.angle_gamma   90.00
#
_symmetry.space_group_name_H-M   'P 1'
#
loop_
_entity.id
_entity.type
_entity.pdbx_description
1 polymer ?
#
loop_
_entity_poly.entity_id
_entity_poly.type
_entity_poly.pdbx_seq_one_letter_code
_entity_poly.pdbx_strand_id
1 'polypeptide(L)'
;MPLELLAFEKSVSRKIDKLQQQPTDTFQNISTQELAALRDLANYTSIIVKPADTGGAKVIMRRAMYNEECLCLLADTQHYKELTRDPTQEIQE
;
A
#
# COMPACT_ATOMS: atom_id res chain seq x y z
N MET A 1 15.33 32.57 -14.37
CA MET A 1 14.77 32.02 -13.11
C MET A 1 14.68 33.15 -12.09
N PRO A 2 13.50 33.47 -11.54
CA PRO A 2 13.34 34.52 -10.54
C PRO A 2 14.10 34.19 -9.24
N LEU A 3 14.66 35.21 -8.56
CA LEU A 3 15.39 35.06 -7.30
C LEU A 3 14.56 34.36 -6.20
N GLU A 4 13.27 34.63 -6.16
CA GLU A 4 12.32 34.01 -5.22
C GLU A 4 12.27 32.48 -5.37
N LEU A 5 12.32 31.98 -6.60
CA LEU A 5 12.23 30.55 -6.88
C LEU A 5 13.52 29.82 -6.46
N LEU A 6 14.69 30.46 -6.62
CA LEU A 6 15.97 29.96 -6.14
C LEU A 6 16.06 29.97 -4.60
N ALA A 7 15.47 30.97 -3.95
CA ALA A 7 15.39 31.05 -2.50
C ALA A 7 14.50 29.94 -1.92
N PHE A 8 13.36 29.69 -2.57
CA PHE A 8 12.47 28.59 -2.22
C PHE A 8 13.15 27.23 -2.41
N GLU A 9 13.77 26.99 -3.56
CA GLU A 9 14.51 25.76 -3.85
C GLU A 9 15.58 25.48 -2.78
N LYS A 10 16.42 26.48 -2.46
CA LYS A 10 17.43 26.36 -1.39
C LYS A 10 16.81 26.07 -0.01
N SER A 11 15.66 26.66 0.29
CA SER A 11 14.96 26.44 1.56
C SER A 11 14.47 25.00 1.66
N VAL A 12 13.89 24.47 0.57
CA VAL A 12 13.42 23.08 0.47
C VAL A 12 14.59 22.10 0.59
N SER A 13 15.65 22.28 -0.20
CA SER A 13 16.82 21.40 -0.19
C SER A 13 17.45 21.32 1.21
N ARG A 14 17.64 22.47 1.88
CA ARG A 14 18.15 22.48 3.27
C ARG A 14 17.27 21.71 4.24
N LYS A 15 15.95 21.74 4.05
CA LYS A 15 15.01 21.03 4.93
C LYS A 15 15.08 19.52 4.68
N ILE A 16 15.22 19.10 3.43
CA ILE A 16 15.45 17.70 3.05
C ILE A 16 16.78 17.20 3.65
N ASP A 17 17.86 17.96 3.47
CA ASP A 17 19.19 17.59 4.00
C ASP A 17 19.15 17.42 5.52
N LYS A 18 18.46 18.32 6.24
CA LYS A 18 18.27 18.23 7.69
C LYS A 18 17.47 16.99 8.10
N LEU A 19 16.44 16.61 7.34
CA LEU A 19 15.65 15.40 7.62
C LEU A 19 16.47 14.12 7.35
N GLN A 20 17.35 14.13 6.35
CA GLN A 20 18.23 13.01 6.04
C GLN A 20 19.38 12.85 7.04
N GLN A 21 19.90 13.97 7.57
CA GLN A 21 20.98 13.98 8.56
C GLN A 21 20.49 13.79 10.00
N GLN A 22 19.18 13.85 10.23
CA GLN A 22 18.64 13.58 11.55
C GLN A 22 18.94 12.12 11.90
N PRO A 23 19.64 11.84 13.01
CA PRO A 23 19.84 10.46 13.44
C PRO A 23 18.45 9.84 13.56
N THR A 24 18.23 8.75 12.85
CA THR A 24 17.07 7.89 13.06
C THR A 24 17.28 7.25 14.41
N ASP A 25 16.98 7.99 15.47
CA ASP A 25 16.93 7.44 16.80
C ASP A 25 16.01 6.22 16.66
N THR A 26 16.55 5.03 16.92
CA THR A 26 15.85 3.75 16.76
C THR A 26 14.90 3.59 17.94
N PHE A 27 14.10 4.63 18.18
CA PHE A 27 13.09 4.63 19.20
C PHE A 27 12.00 3.69 18.72
N GLN A 28 11.90 2.56 19.39
CA GLN A 28 10.90 1.57 19.08
C GLN A 28 9.53 2.14 19.48
N ASN A 29 8.78 2.63 18.49
CA ASN A 29 7.48 3.28 18.65
C ASN A 29 6.33 2.29 18.92
N ILE A 30 6.65 1.01 19.09
CA ILE A 30 5.71 -0.09 19.29
C ILE A 30 6.22 -0.90 20.48
N SER A 31 5.38 -1.11 21.49
CA SER A 31 5.70 -1.94 22.65
C SER A 31 5.91 -3.41 22.25
N THR A 32 6.55 -4.19 23.12
CA THR A 32 6.72 -5.63 22.89
C THR A 32 5.38 -6.36 22.74
N GLN A 33 4.35 -5.91 23.48
CA GLN A 33 3.01 -6.49 23.43
C GLN A 33 2.33 -6.21 22.09
N GLU A 34 2.39 -4.98 21.59
CA GLU A 34 1.85 -4.63 20.27
C GLU A 34 2.61 -5.36 19.16
N LEU A 35 3.93 -5.49 19.26
CA LEU A 35 4.71 -6.28 18.31
C LEU A 35 4.30 -7.76 18.30
N ALA A 36 4.02 -8.34 19.47
CA ALA A 36 3.48 -9.69 19.57
C ALA A 36 2.10 -9.80 18.92
N ALA A 37 1.19 -8.86 19.23
CA ALA A 37 -0.14 -8.81 18.62
C ALA A 37 -0.08 -8.67 17.08
N LEU A 38 0.87 -7.90 16.55
CA LEU A 38 1.11 -7.79 15.10
C LEU A 38 1.60 -9.10 14.48
N ARG A 39 2.45 -9.85 15.19
CA ARG A 39 2.89 -11.19 14.75
C ARG A 39 1.73 -12.17 14.74
N ASP A 40 0.90 -12.16 15.78
CA ASP A 40 -0.29 -13.00 15.86
C ASP A 40 -1.28 -12.64 14.73
N LEU A 41 -1.49 -11.35 14.48
CA LEU A 41 -2.31 -10.85 13.39
C LEU A 41 -1.76 -11.29 12.01
N ALA A 42 -0.45 -11.24 11.82
CA ALA A 42 0.20 -11.69 10.57
C ALA A 42 -0.01 -13.20 10.32
N ASN A 43 -0.10 -13.99 11.39
CA ASN A 43 -0.37 -15.43 11.33
C ASN A 43 -1.88 -15.76 11.27
N TYR A 44 -2.76 -14.76 11.37
CA TYR A 44 -4.21 -14.99 11.45
C TYR A 44 -4.81 -15.26 10.06
N THR A 45 -5.04 -16.55 9.77
CA THR A 45 -5.45 -17.04 8.44
C THR A 45 -6.94 -16.94 8.15
N SER A 46 -7.76 -16.33 9.01
CA SER A 46 -9.18 -16.13 8.73
C SER A 46 -9.50 -14.76 8.13
N ILE A 47 -8.54 -13.83 8.09
CA ILE A 47 -8.71 -12.48 7.50
C ILE A 47 -7.71 -12.21 6.37
N ILE A 48 -8.10 -11.33 5.46
CA ILE A 48 -7.28 -10.78 4.39
C ILE A 48 -7.09 -9.30 4.68
N VAL A 49 -5.85 -8.84 4.60
CA VAL A 49 -5.48 -7.42 4.68
C VAL A 49 -4.89 -7.01 3.34
N LYS A 50 -5.50 -6.04 2.67
CA LYS A 50 -5.06 -5.51 1.38
C LYS A 50 -4.99 -3.98 1.42
N PRO A 51 -4.13 -3.34 0.60
CA PRO A 51 -4.26 -1.91 0.35
C PRO A 51 -5.68 -1.60 -0.15
N ALA A 52 -6.28 -0.52 0.34
CA ALA A 52 -7.47 0.02 -0.29
C ALA A 52 -7.07 0.65 -1.63
N ASP A 53 -7.94 0.55 -2.62
CA ASP A 53 -7.70 1.11 -3.95
C ASP A 53 -7.60 2.65 -3.93
N THR A 54 -8.11 3.28 -2.87
CA THR A 54 -8.12 4.74 -2.70
C THR A 54 -7.73 5.17 -1.29
N GLY A 55 -7.08 6.33 -1.18
CA GLY A 55 -6.96 7.07 0.09
C GLY A 55 -5.94 6.52 1.10
N GLY A 56 -5.05 5.62 0.70
CA GLY A 56 -3.98 5.09 1.57
C GLY A 56 -4.46 4.21 2.74
N ALA A 57 -5.76 3.88 2.77
CA ALA A 57 -6.34 3.00 3.78
C ALA A 57 -5.97 1.52 3.53
N LYS A 58 -6.33 0.67 4.50
CA LYS A 58 -6.26 -0.80 4.36
C LYS A 58 -7.65 -1.39 4.47
N VAL A 59 -7.95 -2.36 3.62
CA VAL A 59 -9.16 -3.18 3.69
C VAL A 59 -8.86 -4.42 4.51
N ILE A 60 -9.69 -4.69 5.51
CA ILE A 60 -9.65 -5.92 6.31
C ILE A 60 -10.98 -6.65 6.07
N MET A 61 -10.90 -7.88 5.58
CA MET A 61 -12.09 -8.69 5.29
C MET A 61 -11.89 -10.13 5.73
N ARG A 62 -12.98 -10.83 6.05
CA ARG A 62 -12.94 -12.29 6.26
C ARG A 62 -12.50 -12.97 4.96
N ARG A 63 -11.53 -13.89 5.06
CA ARG A 63 -10.98 -14.62 3.91
C ARG A 63 -12.06 -15.37 3.13
N ALA A 64 -13.03 -15.96 3.82
CA ALA A 64 -14.14 -16.64 3.16
C ALA A 64 -14.94 -15.71 2.24
N MET A 65 -15.30 -14.52 2.73
CA MET A 65 -16.04 -13.53 1.94
C MET A 65 -15.17 -12.96 0.81
N TYR A 66 -13.89 -12.70 1.08
CA TYR A 66 -12.95 -12.29 0.03
C TYR A 66 -12.91 -13.29 -1.14
N ASN A 67 -12.81 -14.59 -0.82
CA ASN A 67 -12.76 -15.63 -1.83
C ASN A 67 -14.08 -15.74 -2.60
N GLU A 68 -15.21 -15.66 -1.90
CA GLU A 68 -16.54 -15.66 -2.52
C GLU A 68 -16.71 -14.51 -3.51
N GLU A 69 -16.38 -13.29 -3.11
CA GLU A 69 -16.44 -12.11 -3.98
C GLU A 69 -15.51 -12.27 -5.20
N CYS A 70 -14.28 -12.77 -5.01
CA CYS A 70 -13.39 -13.04 -6.14
C CYS A 70 -14.00 -14.04 -7.13
N LEU A 71 -14.64 -15.10 -6.65
CA LEU A 71 -15.27 -16.09 -7.51
C LEU A 71 -16.50 -15.51 -8.23
N CYS A 72 -17.32 -14.70 -7.54
CA CYS A 72 -18.45 -14.00 -8.14
C CYS A 72 -18.00 -13.08 -9.28
N LEU A 73 -16.93 -12.30 -9.08
CA LEU A 73 -16.37 -11.43 -10.11
C LEU A 73 -15.81 -12.21 -11.31
N LEU A 74 -15.12 -13.33 -11.06
CA LEU A 74 -14.61 -14.19 -12.14
C LEU A 74 -15.73 -14.85 -12.96
N ALA A 75 -16.89 -15.10 -12.34
CA ALA A 75 -18.06 -15.66 -13.00
C ALA A 75 -18.91 -14.61 -13.74
N ASP A 76 -18.62 -13.31 -13.59
CA ASP A 76 -19.39 -12.24 -14.23
C ASP A 76 -19.09 -12.16 -15.74
N THR A 77 -19.94 -12.81 -16.53
CA THR A 77 -19.92 -12.72 -17.99
C THR A 77 -20.75 -11.56 -18.55
N GLN A 78 -21.41 -10.79 -17.70
CA GLN A 78 -22.17 -9.61 -18.12
C GLN A 78 -21.22 -8.43 -18.35
N HIS A 79 -20.23 -8.24 -17.48
CA HIS A 79 -19.29 -7.11 -17.56
C HIS A 79 -17.89 -7.52 -18.03
N TYR A 80 -17.47 -8.76 -17.79
CA TYR A 80 -16.15 -9.27 -18.20
C TYR A 80 -16.26 -10.33 -19.30
N LYS A 81 -15.20 -10.43 -20.11
CA LYS A 81 -15.07 -11.44 -21.17
C LYS A 81 -13.75 -12.16 -21.03
N GLU A 82 -13.80 -13.49 -20.98
CA GLU A 82 -12.60 -14.33 -20.99
C GLU A 82 -11.84 -14.18 -22.31
N LEU A 83 -10.52 -14.04 -22.20
CA LEU A 83 -9.62 -13.93 -23.35
C LEU A 83 -8.98 -15.29 -23.64
N THR A 84 -8.88 -15.64 -24.91
CA THR A 84 -8.27 -16.91 -25.36
C THR A 84 -6.73 -16.89 -25.31
N ARG A 85 -6.13 -15.76 -24.94
CA ARG A 85 -4.69 -15.55 -24.88
C ARG A 85 -4.35 -14.55 -23.77
N ASP A 86 -3.16 -14.68 -23.21
CA ASP A 86 -2.63 -13.76 -22.20
C ASP A 86 -2.30 -12.39 -22.84
N PRO A 87 -2.99 -11.31 -22.46
CA PRO A 87 -2.74 -9.97 -23.01
C PRO A 87 -1.65 -9.19 -22.26
N THR A 88 -1.00 -9.77 -21.23
CA THR A 88 -0.11 -9.02 -20.32
C THR A 88 0.99 -8.25 -21.05
N GLN A 89 1.56 -8.82 -22.12
CA GLN A 89 2.60 -8.19 -22.95
C GLN A 89 2.09 -6.98 -23.76
N GLU A 90 0.78 -6.90 -24.03
CA GLU A 90 0.17 -5.83 -24.83
C GLU A 90 -0.36 -4.68 -23.98
N ILE A 91 -0.52 -4.90 -22.68
CA ILE A 91 -1.11 -3.95 -21.72
C ILE A 91 -0.02 -3.27 -20.86
N GLN A 92 1.21 -3.79 -20.84
CA GLN A 92 2.32 -3.16 -20.13
C GLN A 92 2.68 -1.81 -20.79
N GLU A 93 2.46 -0.72 -20.07
CA GLU A 93 2.95 0.65 -20.40
C GLU A 93 4.49 0.75 -20.33
#